data_AF-A0A9P9YBE8-F1
#
_entry.id   AF-A0A9P9YBE8-F1
#
_cell.length_a   1.000
_cell.length_b   1.000
_cell.length_c   1.000
_cell.angle_alpha   90.00
_cell.angle_beta   90.00
_cell.angle_gamma   90.00
#
_symmetry.space_group_name_H-M   'P 1'
#
loop_
_entity.id
_entity.type
_entity.pdbx_description
1 polymer ?
#
loop_
_entity_poly.entity_id
_entity_poly.type
_entity_poly.pdbx_seq_one_letter_code
_entity_poly.pdbx_strand_id
1 'polypeptide(L)'
;MEESWWVASLMALESAPQRLEALTRMNTAIAKDAALPRHIIGRLISTPQLYDCASISGDSDKDPAVAVALELLGHCLDQLPLDTADENLPRQLGPGLAHSNPALRALVLARVLREVRRQLSAGHVHLLPNNELLFLILDELKQWNSVASSAAINILSIVLVQRLSDAGVHAKLVELLVGVEEVRCRAYELAVSLAKSNAASLSAVEFILDEALRELDNEDVLLQACVLEILVPLAEQNHGLSYLERRRVFDVISARVQCIDENPLDSLLIPSIMKFFGKVATVQPEKIITGYPHMLDCLFQAVQSEDLTSLPTALDTLANLASSPQGKVLLFQQFKHAVEESFKKYGSYTKTLPAPLKVRLLNSLDVIYTLEAPPTKQINDILETWYESFAGGAQADLIMELINTPFPDLQLAALGLLKTICKYAWGIVALRNTGGAVEFLLSRQKDLHKDVKFLKWEIMAMLAISSEFSPTETVRFTAYVNEGPFYLQANVNIATEPQGNA
;
A
#
# COMPACT_ATOMS: atom_id res chain seq x y z
N MET A 1 -21.56 13.16 -36.51
CA MET A 1 -21.11 14.32 -37.31
C MET A 1 -20.33 13.86 -38.55
N GLU A 2 -20.22 14.70 -39.59
CA GLU A 2 -19.46 14.38 -40.81
C GLU A 2 -17.94 14.56 -40.62
N GLU A 3 -17.13 13.79 -41.36
CA GLU A 3 -15.65 13.84 -41.30
C GLU A 3 -15.10 15.23 -41.66
N SER A 4 -15.74 15.94 -42.59
CA SER A 4 -15.41 17.29 -43.02
C SER A 4 -15.37 18.31 -41.86
N TRP A 5 -16.25 18.13 -40.86
CA TRP A 5 -16.32 18.99 -39.69
C TRP A 5 -15.10 18.84 -38.78
N TRP A 6 -14.63 17.60 -38.58
CA TRP A 6 -13.43 17.31 -37.80
C TRP A 6 -12.18 17.87 -38.49
N VAL A 7 -12.08 17.72 -39.80
CA VAL A 7 -10.95 18.27 -40.58
C VAL A 7 -10.89 19.80 -40.46
N ALA A 8 -12.02 20.48 -40.64
CA ALA A 8 -12.08 21.94 -40.50
C ALA A 8 -11.73 22.39 -39.07
N SER A 9 -12.18 21.64 -38.06
CA SER A 9 -11.90 21.95 -36.64
C SER A 9 -10.43 21.75 -36.28
N LEU A 10 -9.76 20.76 -36.88
CA LEU A 10 -8.32 20.54 -36.70
C LEU A 10 -7.48 21.63 -37.38
N MET A 11 -7.86 22.06 -38.59
CA MET A 11 -7.18 23.19 -39.25
C MET A 11 -7.25 24.48 -38.43
N ALA A 12 -8.33 24.70 -37.69
CA ALA A 12 -8.47 25.85 -36.80
C ALA A 12 -7.46 25.85 -35.63
N LEU A 13 -6.83 24.72 -35.29
CA LEU A 13 -5.80 24.63 -34.26
C LEU A 13 -4.49 25.32 -34.66
N GLU A 14 -4.24 25.51 -35.96
CA GLU A 14 -3.06 26.23 -36.47
C GLU A 14 -3.07 27.71 -36.05
N SER A 15 -4.27 28.27 -35.88
CA SER A 15 -4.48 29.65 -35.45
C SER A 15 -4.58 29.73 -33.92
N ALA A 16 -3.54 30.27 -33.28
CA ALA A 16 -3.50 30.48 -31.82
C ALA A 16 -4.79 31.06 -31.20
N PRO A 17 -5.42 32.12 -31.75
CA PRO A 17 -6.65 32.68 -31.18
C PRO A 17 -7.88 31.76 -31.28
N GLN A 18 -7.85 30.76 -32.17
CA GLN A 18 -8.99 29.86 -32.41
C GLN A 18 -8.86 28.51 -31.68
N ARG A 19 -7.69 28.20 -31.09
CA ARG A 19 -7.38 26.91 -30.46
C ARG A 19 -8.40 26.52 -29.39
N LEU A 20 -8.60 27.37 -28.39
CA LEU A 20 -9.48 27.04 -27.26
C LEU A 20 -10.92 26.77 -27.71
N GLU A 21 -11.46 27.60 -28.59
CA GLU A 21 -12.82 27.43 -29.12
C GLU A 21 -12.94 26.16 -29.97
N ALA A 22 -11.96 25.87 -30.83
CA ALA A 22 -11.93 24.66 -31.64
C ALA A 22 -11.86 23.39 -30.76
N LEU A 23 -10.94 23.36 -29.78
CA LEU A 23 -10.79 22.26 -28.83
C LEU A 23 -12.06 22.04 -28.01
N THR A 24 -12.67 23.10 -27.50
CA THR A 24 -13.89 23.01 -26.67
C THR A 24 -15.07 22.46 -27.46
N ARG A 25 -15.23 22.90 -28.72
CA ARG A 25 -16.25 22.37 -29.63
C ARG A 25 -16.02 20.88 -29.92
N MET A 26 -14.78 20.48 -30.18
CA MET A 26 -14.39 19.09 -30.38
C MET A 26 -14.63 18.22 -29.13
N ASN A 27 -14.33 18.72 -27.93
CA ASN A 27 -14.62 18.01 -26.67
C ASN A 27 -16.13 17.83 -26.45
N THR A 28 -16.91 18.89 -26.68
CA THR A 28 -18.38 18.80 -26.56
C THR A 28 -18.95 17.79 -27.56
N ALA A 29 -18.36 17.72 -28.75
CA ALA A 29 -18.70 16.79 -29.81
C ALA A 29 -18.40 15.33 -29.43
N ILE A 30 -17.16 15.03 -29.02
CA ILE A 30 -16.74 13.66 -28.66
C ILE A 30 -17.47 13.14 -27.41
N ALA A 31 -17.81 14.03 -26.47
CA ALA A 31 -18.56 13.65 -25.26
C ALA A 31 -20.03 13.30 -25.53
N LYS A 32 -20.62 13.80 -26.62
CA LYS A 32 -22.01 13.52 -27.02
C LYS A 32 -22.16 12.22 -27.81
N ASP A 33 -21.15 11.85 -28.60
CA ASP A 33 -21.15 10.62 -29.39
C ASP A 33 -20.53 9.48 -28.58
N ALA A 34 -21.30 8.44 -28.27
CA ALA A 34 -20.84 7.31 -27.44
C ALA A 34 -19.66 6.52 -28.05
N ALA A 35 -19.48 6.56 -29.38
CA ALA A 35 -18.33 6.00 -30.07
C ALA A 35 -18.15 6.67 -31.45
N LEU A 36 -17.03 7.34 -31.66
CA LEU A 36 -16.66 7.90 -32.96
C LEU A 36 -16.16 6.80 -33.92
N PRO A 37 -16.37 6.95 -35.24
CA PRO A 37 -15.77 6.08 -36.24
C PRO A 37 -14.24 5.98 -36.11
N ARG A 38 -13.69 4.77 -36.27
CA ARG A 38 -12.25 4.50 -36.11
C ARG A 38 -11.34 5.38 -36.96
N HIS A 39 -11.74 5.70 -38.18
CA HIS A 39 -10.95 6.57 -39.08
C HIS A 39 -10.87 8.02 -38.55
N ILE A 40 -11.90 8.50 -37.85
CA ILE A 40 -11.90 9.83 -37.21
C ILE A 40 -10.96 9.83 -36.01
N ILE A 41 -11.06 8.83 -35.12
CA ILE A 41 -10.15 8.68 -33.98
C ILE A 41 -8.69 8.55 -34.45
N GLY A 42 -8.43 7.71 -35.45
CA GLY A 42 -7.10 7.55 -36.03
C GLY A 42 -6.54 8.86 -36.59
N ARG A 43 -7.38 9.68 -37.25
CA ARG A 43 -6.99 11.00 -37.75
C ARG A 43 -6.68 11.96 -36.59
N LEU A 44 -7.53 12.04 -35.56
CA LEU A 44 -7.32 12.89 -34.39
C LEU A 44 -5.98 12.58 -33.69
N ILE A 45 -5.71 11.31 -33.43
CA ILE A 45 -4.46 10.84 -32.78
C ILE A 45 -3.23 11.01 -33.69
N SER A 46 -3.40 11.06 -35.01
CA SER A 46 -2.29 11.29 -35.94
C SER A 46 -2.03 12.78 -36.22
N THR A 47 -2.80 13.70 -35.63
CA THR A 47 -2.73 15.14 -35.96
C THR A 47 -1.74 15.88 -35.07
N PRO A 48 -0.60 16.38 -35.58
CA PRO A 48 0.43 17.05 -34.78
C PRO A 48 -0.06 18.29 -34.03
N GLN A 49 -0.94 19.08 -34.67
CA GLN A 49 -1.49 20.31 -34.11
C GLN A 49 -2.24 20.08 -32.79
N LEU A 50 -2.78 18.88 -32.57
CA LEU A 50 -3.44 18.54 -31.32
C LEU A 50 -2.44 18.32 -30.18
N TYR A 51 -1.27 17.74 -30.48
CA TYR A 51 -0.16 17.57 -29.53
C TYR A 51 0.51 18.92 -29.23
N ASP A 52 0.67 19.77 -30.24
CA ASP A 52 1.19 21.13 -30.06
C ASP A 52 0.33 21.93 -29.07
N CYS A 53 -1.00 21.77 -29.13
CA CYS A 53 -1.92 22.38 -28.16
C CYS A 53 -1.76 21.84 -26.74
N ALA A 54 -1.21 20.64 -26.56
CA ALA A 54 -0.93 20.05 -25.26
C ALA A 54 0.47 20.41 -24.72
N SER A 55 1.29 21.18 -25.45
CA SER A 55 2.63 21.57 -25.02
C SER A 55 2.60 22.66 -23.95
N ILE A 56 3.49 22.54 -22.97
CA ILE A 56 3.70 23.54 -21.91
C ILE A 56 4.92 24.38 -22.31
N SER A 57 4.75 25.68 -22.50
CA SER A 57 5.81 26.66 -22.74
C SER A 57 5.59 27.97 -21.94
N GLY A 58 6.52 28.32 -21.05
CA GLY A 58 6.46 29.58 -20.27
C GLY A 58 5.29 29.64 -19.28
N ASP A 59 4.58 30.78 -19.22
CA ASP A 59 3.38 31.01 -18.37
C ASP A 59 2.15 30.15 -18.76
N SER A 60 2.30 29.20 -19.69
CA SER A 60 1.23 28.35 -20.24
C SER A 60 0.65 27.31 -19.28
N ASP A 61 1.18 27.16 -18.07
CA ASP A 61 0.54 26.32 -17.03
C ASP A 61 -0.87 26.83 -16.69
N LYS A 62 -1.20 28.06 -17.13
CA LYS A 62 -2.53 28.68 -17.04
C LYS A 62 -3.26 28.77 -18.39
N ASP A 63 -2.71 28.23 -19.49
CA ASP A 63 -3.42 28.22 -20.77
C ASP A 63 -4.55 27.17 -20.73
N PRO A 64 -5.83 27.59 -20.73
CA PRO A 64 -6.94 26.65 -20.71
C PRO A 64 -6.94 25.70 -21.92
N ALA A 65 -6.30 26.07 -23.04
CA ALA A 65 -6.21 25.22 -24.22
C ALA A 65 -5.44 23.93 -23.94
N VAL A 66 -4.42 23.95 -23.07
CA VAL A 66 -3.64 22.76 -22.72
C VAL A 66 -4.51 21.73 -22.00
N ALA A 67 -5.28 22.16 -20.99
CA ALA A 67 -6.18 21.27 -20.25
C ALA A 67 -7.26 20.66 -21.16
N VAL A 68 -7.88 21.48 -22.02
CA VAL A 68 -8.91 21.03 -22.97
C VAL A 68 -8.31 20.10 -24.02
N ALA A 69 -7.08 20.33 -24.48
CA ALA A 69 -6.38 19.43 -25.40
C ALA A 69 -6.08 18.06 -24.75
N LEU A 70 -5.63 18.05 -23.50
CA LEU A 70 -5.41 16.81 -22.75
C LEU A 70 -6.71 16.02 -22.56
N GLU A 71 -7.82 16.69 -22.26
CA GLU A 71 -9.14 16.07 -22.17
C GLU A 71 -9.56 15.45 -23.52
N LEU A 72 -9.37 16.18 -24.63
CA LEU A 72 -9.71 15.68 -25.97
C LEU A 72 -8.86 14.47 -26.35
N LEU A 73 -7.55 14.54 -26.11
CA LEU A 73 -6.62 13.43 -26.32
C LEU A 73 -6.99 12.24 -25.44
N GLY A 74 -7.37 12.48 -24.17
CA GLY A 74 -7.92 11.47 -23.27
C GLY A 74 -9.13 10.77 -23.88
N HIS A 75 -10.14 11.51 -24.33
CA HIS A 75 -11.31 10.95 -25.00
C HIS A 75 -10.99 10.21 -26.31
N CYS A 76 -9.94 10.60 -27.03
CA CYS A 76 -9.50 9.88 -28.22
C CYS A 76 -8.84 8.55 -27.85
N LEU A 77 -7.94 8.54 -26.86
CA LEU A 77 -7.24 7.34 -26.39
C LEU A 77 -8.19 6.37 -25.67
N ASP A 78 -9.08 6.86 -24.82
CA ASP A 78 -10.52 6.67 -24.91
C ASP A 78 -11.08 5.49 -25.72
N GLN A 79 -11.14 5.76 -27.01
CA GLN A 79 -11.88 5.01 -28.00
C GLN A 79 -10.95 4.31 -29.00
N LEU A 80 -9.63 4.52 -28.88
CA LEU A 80 -8.63 3.85 -29.69
C LEU A 80 -8.56 2.37 -29.27
N PRO A 81 -8.90 1.42 -30.17
CA PRO A 81 -8.65 0.01 -29.91
C PRO A 81 -7.14 -0.23 -29.87
N LEU A 82 -6.61 -0.50 -28.68
CA LEU A 82 -5.20 -0.83 -28.49
C LEU A 82 -5.00 -2.33 -28.69
N ASP A 83 -4.19 -2.70 -29.69
CA ASP A 83 -3.65 -4.05 -29.84
C ASP A 83 -2.12 -3.98 -29.75
N THR A 84 -1.56 -4.53 -28.68
CA THR A 84 -0.10 -4.52 -28.46
C THR A 84 0.66 -5.40 -29.47
N ALA A 85 -0.03 -6.21 -30.27
CA ALA A 85 0.56 -6.95 -31.38
C ALA A 85 0.65 -6.14 -32.69
N ASP A 86 0.02 -4.96 -32.78
CA ASP A 86 0.04 -4.12 -33.98
C ASP A 86 1.39 -3.41 -34.16
N GLU A 87 2.06 -3.65 -35.29
CA GLU A 87 3.34 -3.02 -35.65
C GLU A 87 3.27 -1.50 -35.77
N ASN A 88 2.07 -0.94 -36.02
CA ASN A 88 1.88 0.50 -36.13
C ASN A 88 1.54 1.18 -34.80
N LEU A 89 1.26 0.40 -33.74
CA LEU A 89 0.93 0.96 -32.44
C LEU A 89 2.02 1.90 -31.88
N PRO A 90 3.33 1.58 -31.95
CA PRO A 90 4.38 2.50 -31.52
C PRO A 90 4.33 3.85 -32.26
N ARG A 91 4.01 3.85 -33.56
CA ARG A 91 3.88 5.08 -34.36
C ARG A 91 2.65 5.90 -33.96
N GLN A 92 1.55 5.24 -33.60
CA GLN A 92 0.34 5.92 -33.15
C GLN A 92 0.50 6.55 -31.76
N LEU A 93 1.19 5.86 -30.84
CA LEU A 93 1.37 6.33 -29.47
C LEU A 93 2.63 7.18 -29.26
N GLY A 94 3.61 7.05 -30.15
CA GLY A 94 4.91 7.71 -30.08
C GLY A 94 4.84 9.22 -29.85
N PRO A 95 4.02 9.99 -30.59
CA PRO A 95 3.89 11.43 -30.37
C PRO A 95 3.45 11.80 -28.95
N GLY A 96 2.60 10.97 -28.33
CA GLY A 96 2.14 11.18 -26.95
C GLY A 96 3.13 10.68 -25.90
N LEU A 97 3.83 9.56 -26.16
CA LEU A 97 4.84 9.00 -25.25
C LEU A 97 6.15 9.80 -25.23
N ALA A 98 6.54 10.42 -26.33
CA ALA A 98 7.74 11.26 -26.41
C ALA A 98 7.45 12.75 -26.14
N HIS A 99 6.22 13.08 -25.73
CA HIS A 99 5.78 14.47 -25.60
C HIS A 99 6.42 15.18 -24.40
N SER A 100 6.66 16.48 -24.50
CA SER A 100 7.24 17.29 -23.41
C SER A 100 6.33 17.36 -22.18
N ASN A 101 5.01 17.42 -22.38
CA ASN A 101 4.01 17.47 -21.30
C ASN A 101 3.88 16.12 -20.56
N PRO A 102 4.24 16.04 -19.25
CA PRO A 102 4.17 14.80 -18.48
C PRO A 102 2.74 14.28 -18.28
N ALA A 103 1.73 15.17 -18.25
CA ALA A 103 0.33 14.74 -18.12
C ALA A 103 -0.13 13.97 -19.37
N LEU A 104 0.33 14.36 -20.56
CA LEU A 104 0.01 13.63 -21.79
C LEU A 104 0.68 12.25 -21.82
N ARG A 105 1.96 12.17 -21.45
CA ARG A 105 2.65 10.87 -21.36
C ARG A 105 1.95 9.94 -20.36
N ALA A 106 1.56 10.46 -19.21
CA ALA A 106 0.80 9.72 -18.20
C ALA A 106 -0.55 9.21 -18.72
N LEU A 107 -1.30 10.02 -19.49
CA LEU A 107 -2.54 9.60 -20.15
C LEU A 107 -2.30 8.41 -21.08
N VAL A 108 -1.30 8.50 -21.97
CA VAL A 108 -1.01 7.41 -22.91
C VAL A 108 -0.59 6.13 -22.18
N LEU A 109 0.32 6.24 -21.20
CA LEU A 109 0.76 5.11 -20.38
C LEU A 109 -0.39 4.48 -19.60
N ALA A 110 -1.32 5.27 -19.04
CA ALA A 110 -2.48 4.72 -18.34
C ALA A 110 -3.35 3.83 -19.24
N ARG A 111 -3.47 4.18 -20.53
CA ARG A 111 -4.23 3.38 -21.51
C ARG A 111 -3.50 2.11 -21.90
N VAL A 112 -2.19 2.18 -22.15
CA VAL A 112 -1.35 1.00 -22.38
C VAL A 112 -1.39 0.06 -21.17
N LEU A 113 -1.26 0.59 -19.96
CA LEU A 113 -1.32 -0.20 -18.72
C LEU A 113 -2.67 -0.89 -18.54
N ARG A 114 -3.78 -0.20 -18.85
CA ARG A 114 -5.12 -0.79 -18.80
C ARG A 114 -5.24 -1.98 -19.75
N GLU A 115 -4.74 -1.85 -20.97
CA GLU A 115 -4.79 -2.93 -21.97
C GLU A 115 -3.88 -4.11 -21.59
N VAL A 116 -2.64 -3.84 -21.19
CA VAL A 116 -1.70 -4.88 -20.76
C VAL A 116 -2.21 -5.63 -19.52
N ARG A 117 -2.83 -4.93 -18.55
CA ARG A 117 -3.47 -5.58 -17.40
C ARG A 117 -4.67 -6.42 -17.81
N ARG A 118 -5.49 -5.96 -18.76
CA ARG A 118 -6.61 -6.73 -19.30
C ARG A 118 -6.13 -8.05 -19.92
N GLN A 119 -5.06 -7.99 -20.71
CA GLN A 119 -4.43 -9.18 -21.30
C GLN A 119 -3.87 -10.13 -20.23
N LEU A 120 -3.17 -9.59 -19.21
CA LEU A 120 -2.65 -10.37 -18.10
C LEU A 120 -3.78 -11.07 -17.32
N SER A 121 -4.87 -10.37 -17.00
CA SER A 121 -6.04 -10.96 -16.33
C SER A 121 -6.75 -12.02 -17.18
N ALA A 122 -6.69 -11.90 -18.51
CA ALA A 122 -7.18 -12.91 -19.44
C ALA A 122 -6.23 -14.13 -19.58
N GLY A 123 -5.05 -14.10 -18.94
CA GLY A 123 -4.05 -15.16 -18.99
C GLY A 123 -3.24 -15.21 -20.28
N HIS A 124 -3.36 -14.22 -21.15
CA HIS A 124 -2.66 -14.17 -22.44
C HIS A 124 -2.17 -12.76 -22.76
N VAL A 125 -0.90 -12.49 -22.45
CA VAL A 125 -0.20 -11.27 -22.86
C VAL A 125 0.30 -11.45 -24.29
N HIS A 126 -0.08 -10.55 -25.19
CA HIS A 126 0.33 -10.64 -26.59
C HIS A 126 1.83 -10.45 -26.74
N LEU A 127 2.42 -11.12 -27.73
CA LEU A 127 3.81 -10.92 -28.11
C LEU A 127 3.96 -9.56 -28.79
N LEU A 128 4.91 -8.76 -28.32
CA LEU A 128 5.21 -7.48 -28.96
C LEU A 128 5.88 -7.72 -30.32
N PRO A 129 5.47 -7.02 -31.39
CA PRO A 129 6.02 -7.24 -32.73
C PRO A 129 7.50 -6.86 -32.85
N ASN A 130 7.91 -5.80 -32.15
CA ASN A 130 9.28 -5.29 -32.10
C ASN A 130 9.53 -4.57 -30.75
N ASN A 131 10.71 -3.95 -30.60
CA ASN A 131 11.09 -3.27 -29.36
C ASN A 131 10.72 -1.76 -29.33
N GLU A 132 10.09 -1.21 -30.38
CA GLU A 132 9.85 0.24 -30.48
C GLU A 132 8.98 0.77 -29.33
N LEU A 133 7.85 0.10 -29.04
CA LEU A 133 6.99 0.48 -27.92
C LEU A 133 7.72 0.36 -26.57
N LEU A 134 8.52 -0.71 -26.40
CA LEU A 134 9.32 -0.89 -25.18
C LEU A 134 10.31 0.25 -24.98
N PHE A 135 10.99 0.66 -26.05
CA PHE A 135 11.97 1.74 -25.97
C PHE A 135 11.33 3.08 -25.62
N LEU A 136 10.16 3.38 -26.20
CA LEU A 136 9.40 4.59 -25.82
C LEU A 136 9.00 4.59 -24.35
N ILE A 137 8.58 3.44 -23.80
CA ILE A 137 8.19 3.32 -22.39
C ILE A 137 9.42 3.32 -21.47
N LEU A 138 10.54 2.70 -21.87
CA LEU A 138 11.80 2.75 -21.13
C LEU A 138 12.37 4.18 -21.07
N ASP A 139 12.22 4.96 -22.13
CA ASP A 139 12.66 6.35 -22.16
C ASP A 139 11.80 7.25 -21.23
N GLU A 140 10.61 6.82 -20.80
CA GLU A 140 9.86 7.51 -19.73
C GLU A 140 10.62 7.46 -18.40
N LEU A 141 11.36 6.38 -18.11
CA LEU A 141 12.05 6.24 -16.83
C LEU A 141 13.19 7.26 -16.65
N LYS A 142 13.65 7.84 -17.75
CA LYS A 142 14.68 8.90 -17.78
C LYS A 142 14.11 10.30 -17.54
N GLN A 143 12.79 10.47 -17.61
CA GLN A 143 12.16 11.79 -17.51
C GLN A 143 12.22 12.32 -16.08
N TRP A 144 12.44 13.62 -15.89
CA TRP A 144 12.56 14.19 -14.54
C TRP A 144 11.31 13.97 -13.67
N ASN A 145 10.11 14.01 -14.26
CA ASN A 145 8.84 13.93 -13.53
C ASN A 145 8.41 12.46 -13.26
N SER A 146 8.14 12.14 -11.99
CA SER A 146 7.83 10.78 -11.51
C SER A 146 6.38 10.31 -11.72
N VAL A 147 5.42 11.19 -12.06
CA VAL A 147 3.99 10.83 -12.10
C VAL A 147 3.69 9.71 -13.09
N ALA A 148 4.41 9.66 -14.21
CA ALA A 148 4.25 8.66 -15.27
C ALA A 148 5.13 7.42 -15.07
N SER A 149 6.22 7.51 -14.31
CA SER A 149 7.22 6.43 -14.17
C SER A 149 6.63 5.18 -13.51
N SER A 150 5.73 5.32 -12.53
CA SER A 150 5.07 4.17 -11.90
C SER A 150 4.21 3.38 -12.91
N ALA A 151 3.51 4.07 -13.81
CA ALA A 151 2.76 3.41 -14.87
C ALA A 151 3.69 2.70 -15.85
N ALA A 152 4.80 3.33 -16.24
CA ALA A 152 5.82 2.74 -17.10
C ALA A 152 6.42 1.47 -16.48
N ILE A 153 6.84 1.50 -15.21
CA ILE A 153 7.37 0.33 -14.49
C ILE A 153 6.35 -0.81 -14.46
N ASN A 154 5.08 -0.51 -14.19
CA ASN A 154 4.02 -1.51 -14.16
C ASN A 154 3.71 -2.12 -15.55
N ILE A 155 3.86 -1.35 -16.63
CA ILE A 155 3.74 -1.91 -17.98
C ILE A 155 4.94 -2.83 -18.25
N LEU A 156 6.16 -2.31 -18.03
CA LEU A 156 7.41 -3.00 -18.33
C LEU A 156 7.55 -4.28 -17.52
N SER A 157 7.11 -4.32 -16.27
CA SER A 157 7.14 -5.56 -15.46
C SER A 157 6.30 -6.70 -16.05
N ILE A 158 5.33 -6.39 -16.91
CA ILE A 158 4.48 -7.36 -17.58
C ILE A 158 5.02 -7.72 -18.97
N VAL A 159 5.43 -6.73 -19.77
CA VAL A 159 5.79 -6.97 -21.18
C VAL A 159 7.29 -7.15 -21.43
N LEU A 160 8.16 -6.57 -20.60
CA LEU A 160 9.61 -6.60 -20.85
C LEU A 160 10.21 -8.00 -20.67
N VAL A 161 9.58 -8.86 -19.85
CA VAL A 161 9.98 -10.27 -19.65
C VAL A 161 10.10 -11.05 -20.95
N GLN A 162 9.36 -10.66 -22.00
CA GLN A 162 9.39 -11.29 -23.33
C GLN A 162 10.70 -10.99 -24.11
N ARG A 163 11.47 -9.97 -23.69
CA ARG A 163 12.58 -9.39 -24.45
C ARG A 163 13.84 -9.16 -23.59
N LEU A 164 13.93 -9.71 -22.39
CA LEU A 164 15.09 -9.51 -21.49
C LEU A 164 16.43 -9.98 -22.09
N SER A 165 16.40 -10.97 -22.99
CA SER A 165 17.60 -11.47 -23.67
C SER A 165 17.99 -10.66 -24.92
N ASP A 166 17.22 -9.64 -25.30
CA ASP A 166 17.50 -8.80 -26.45
C ASP A 166 18.61 -7.80 -26.15
N ALA A 167 19.60 -7.69 -27.05
CA ALA A 167 20.77 -6.84 -26.85
C ALA A 167 20.43 -5.33 -26.81
N GLY A 168 19.43 -4.90 -27.58
CA GLY A 168 18.97 -3.50 -27.60
C GLY A 168 18.23 -3.14 -26.31
N VAL A 169 17.39 -4.06 -25.81
CA VAL A 169 16.75 -3.92 -24.49
C VAL A 169 17.79 -3.87 -23.39
N HIS A 170 18.77 -4.77 -23.39
CA HIS A 170 19.85 -4.77 -22.42
C HIS A 170 20.63 -3.44 -22.44
N ALA A 171 20.98 -2.93 -23.62
CA ALA A 171 21.68 -1.65 -23.75
C ALA A 171 20.86 -0.48 -23.18
N LYS A 172 19.54 -0.42 -23.45
CA LYS A 172 18.65 0.60 -22.87
C LYS A 172 18.55 0.51 -21.34
N LEU A 173 18.56 -0.70 -20.78
CA LEU A 173 18.55 -0.90 -19.33
C LEU A 173 19.86 -0.45 -18.68
N VAL A 174 21.00 -0.76 -19.30
CA VAL A 174 22.32 -0.29 -18.84
C VAL A 174 22.41 1.24 -18.89
N GLU A 175 21.83 1.88 -19.91
CA GLU A 175 21.79 3.35 -20.02
C GLU A 175 21.10 4.01 -18.80
N LEU A 176 20.07 3.37 -18.22
CA LEU A 176 19.40 3.89 -17.02
C LEU A 176 20.35 3.92 -15.81
N LEU A 177 21.33 3.02 -15.72
CA LEU A 177 22.28 2.94 -14.61
C LEU A 177 23.31 4.07 -14.62
N VAL A 178 23.51 4.73 -15.77
CA VAL A 178 24.42 5.87 -15.92
C VAL A 178 23.69 7.20 -15.66
N GLY A 179 22.39 7.16 -15.40
CA GLY A 179 21.58 8.34 -15.11
C GLY A 179 21.85 8.95 -13.73
N VAL A 180 21.12 10.04 -13.44
CA VAL A 180 21.03 10.60 -12.08
C VAL A 180 20.36 9.62 -11.13
N GLU A 181 20.50 9.85 -9.82
CA GLU A 181 20.01 8.97 -8.76
C GLU A 181 18.55 8.55 -8.94
N GLU A 182 17.66 9.47 -9.28
CA GLU A 182 16.23 9.18 -9.46
C GLU A 182 15.96 8.21 -10.62
N VAL A 183 16.78 8.29 -11.69
CA VAL A 183 16.69 7.38 -12.83
C VAL A 183 17.23 6.01 -12.47
N ARG A 184 18.33 5.95 -11.71
CA ARG A 184 18.91 4.70 -11.20
C ARG A 184 17.93 3.99 -10.25
N CYS A 185 17.30 4.72 -9.33
CA CYS A 185 16.28 4.16 -8.43
C CYS A 185 15.09 3.56 -9.20
N ARG A 186 14.62 4.20 -10.28
CA ARG A 186 13.57 3.62 -11.15
C ARG A 186 14.03 2.37 -11.89
N ALA A 187 15.31 2.31 -12.27
CA ALA A 187 15.90 1.09 -12.83
C ALA A 187 15.91 -0.04 -11.79
N TYR A 188 16.28 0.26 -10.54
CA TYR A 188 16.25 -0.68 -9.43
C TYR A 188 14.83 -1.18 -9.14
N GLU A 189 13.84 -0.29 -9.10
CA GLU A 189 12.42 -0.63 -8.95
C GLU A 189 11.93 -1.56 -10.06
N LEU A 190 12.26 -1.24 -11.32
CA LEU A 190 11.92 -2.09 -12.46
C LEU A 190 12.58 -3.46 -12.35
N ALA A 191 13.87 -3.51 -12.02
CA ALA A 191 14.62 -4.75 -11.87
C ALA A 191 14.03 -5.64 -10.76
N VAL A 192 13.69 -5.08 -9.60
CA VAL A 192 13.02 -5.82 -8.52
C VAL A 192 11.65 -6.33 -8.98
N SER A 193 10.86 -5.48 -9.66
CA SER A 193 9.54 -5.88 -10.18
C SER A 193 9.62 -7.07 -11.15
N LEU A 194 10.63 -7.07 -12.03
CA LEU A 194 10.92 -8.18 -12.95
C LEU A 194 11.44 -9.40 -12.21
N ALA A 195 12.41 -9.23 -11.32
CA ALA A 195 13.07 -10.30 -10.57
C ALA A 195 12.09 -11.05 -9.64
N LYS A 196 11.08 -10.35 -9.10
CA LYS A 196 10.04 -10.96 -8.27
C LYS A 196 9.24 -12.03 -9.01
N SER A 197 9.10 -11.90 -10.33
CA SER A 197 8.24 -12.79 -11.12
C SER A 197 8.73 -14.24 -11.16
N ASN A 198 10.04 -14.46 -11.38
CA ASN A 198 10.66 -15.78 -11.41
C ASN A 198 12.20 -15.67 -11.42
N ALA A 199 12.88 -16.80 -11.17
CA ALA A 199 14.34 -16.86 -11.10
C ALA A 199 15.07 -16.54 -12.42
N ALA A 200 14.45 -16.80 -13.58
CA ALA A 200 15.05 -16.48 -14.88
C ALA A 200 15.05 -14.97 -15.12
N SER A 201 13.94 -14.29 -14.84
CA SER A 201 13.85 -12.82 -14.87
C SER A 201 14.86 -12.18 -13.91
N LEU A 202 15.01 -12.73 -12.69
CA LEU A 202 16.03 -12.27 -11.74
C LEU A 202 17.43 -12.35 -12.33
N SER A 203 17.78 -13.51 -12.89
CA SER A 203 19.11 -13.72 -13.50
C SER A 203 19.37 -12.74 -14.65
N ALA A 204 18.34 -12.39 -15.42
CA ALA A 204 18.45 -11.48 -16.54
C ALA A 204 18.66 -10.00 -16.13
N VAL A 205 18.21 -9.61 -14.93
CA VAL A 205 18.36 -8.24 -14.40
C VAL A 205 19.36 -8.15 -13.24
N GLU A 206 20.12 -9.23 -12.99
CA GLU A 206 21.09 -9.31 -11.89
C GLU A 206 22.12 -8.18 -11.94
N PHE A 207 22.51 -7.72 -13.14
CA PHE A 207 23.44 -6.60 -13.31
C PHE A 207 22.91 -5.27 -12.75
N ILE A 208 21.59 -5.05 -12.77
CA ILE A 208 20.94 -3.86 -12.19
C ILE A 208 20.83 -4.04 -10.68
N LEU A 209 20.44 -5.22 -10.22
CA LEU A 209 20.32 -5.53 -8.80
C LEU A 209 21.68 -5.42 -8.10
N ASP A 210 22.75 -5.93 -8.72
CA ASP A 210 24.11 -5.82 -8.20
C ASP A 210 24.56 -4.36 -8.08
N GLU A 211 24.11 -3.47 -8.98
CA GLU A 211 24.34 -2.03 -8.85
C GLU A 211 23.54 -1.43 -7.68
N ALA A 212 22.26 -1.78 -7.54
CA ALA A 212 21.46 -1.36 -6.39
C ALA A 212 22.11 -1.79 -5.07
N LEU A 213 22.68 -3.00 -4.99
CA LEU A 213 23.35 -3.48 -3.78
C LEU A 213 24.63 -2.69 -3.46
N ARG A 214 25.34 -2.16 -4.46
CA ARG A 214 26.51 -1.29 -4.22
C ARG A 214 26.12 0.03 -3.56
N GLU A 215 24.90 0.52 -3.81
CA GLU A 215 24.40 1.75 -3.19
C GLU A 215 24.15 1.59 -1.69
N LEU A 216 24.00 0.37 -1.18
CA LEU A 216 23.96 0.13 0.27
C LEU A 216 25.28 0.51 0.96
N ASP A 217 26.37 0.61 0.19
CA ASP A 217 27.66 1.07 0.67
C ASP A 217 27.99 2.55 0.40
N ASN A 218 27.01 3.31 -0.11
CA ASN A 218 27.15 4.74 -0.38
C ASN A 218 27.26 5.58 0.92
N GLU A 219 27.70 6.83 0.81
CA GLU A 219 27.66 7.81 1.91
C GLU A 219 26.28 8.46 2.03
N ASP A 220 25.49 8.48 0.94
CA ASP A 220 24.14 9.04 0.95
C ASP A 220 23.17 8.09 1.67
N VAL A 221 22.77 8.50 2.87
CA VAL A 221 21.83 7.78 3.74
C VAL A 221 20.42 7.73 3.16
N LEU A 222 20.00 8.75 2.40
CA LEU A 222 18.67 8.77 1.77
C LEU A 222 18.62 7.79 0.60
N LEU A 223 19.68 7.71 -0.20
CA LEU A 223 19.80 6.73 -1.28
C LEU A 223 19.82 5.30 -0.73
N GLN A 224 20.61 5.04 0.31
CA GLN A 224 20.62 3.75 1.01
C GLN A 224 19.23 3.38 1.52
N ALA A 225 18.54 4.31 2.18
CA ALA A 225 17.17 4.09 2.65
C ALA A 225 16.22 3.77 1.49
N CYS A 226 16.31 4.50 0.37
CA CYS A 226 15.51 4.27 -0.83
C CYS A 226 15.74 2.86 -1.39
N VAL A 227 17.00 2.44 -1.53
CA VAL A 227 17.38 1.12 -2.03
C VAL A 227 16.88 0.01 -1.11
N LEU A 228 17.00 0.16 0.21
CA LEU A 228 16.44 -0.82 1.16
C LEU A 228 14.94 -1.01 0.97
N GLU A 229 14.19 0.07 0.76
CA GLU A 229 12.75 -0.03 0.50
C GLU A 229 12.45 -0.72 -0.83
N ILE A 230 13.23 -0.42 -1.88
CA ILE A 230 13.10 -1.02 -3.21
C ILE A 230 13.34 -2.54 -3.14
N LEU A 231 14.27 -3.01 -2.32
CA LEU A 231 14.64 -4.44 -2.23
C LEU A 231 13.64 -5.31 -1.48
N VAL A 232 12.73 -4.72 -0.68
CA VAL A 232 11.76 -5.47 0.15
C VAL A 232 10.98 -6.52 -0.65
N PRO A 233 10.33 -6.21 -1.79
CA PRO A 233 9.52 -7.18 -2.51
C PRO A 233 10.31 -8.37 -3.05
N LEU A 234 11.63 -8.21 -3.23
CA LEU A 234 12.51 -9.29 -3.66
C LEU A 234 12.73 -10.32 -2.54
N ALA A 235 12.85 -9.87 -1.30
CA ALA A 235 13.03 -10.73 -0.13
C ALA A 235 11.80 -11.58 0.21
N GLU A 236 10.61 -11.18 -0.28
CA GLU A 236 9.37 -11.95 -0.13
C GLU A 236 9.33 -13.22 -1.00
N GLN A 237 10.25 -13.37 -1.97
CA GLN A 237 10.33 -14.53 -2.85
C GLN A 237 11.49 -15.45 -2.47
N ASN A 238 11.30 -16.77 -2.53
CA ASN A 238 12.36 -17.74 -2.18
C ASN A 238 13.63 -17.56 -3.03
N HIS A 239 13.50 -17.37 -4.34
CA HIS A 239 14.65 -17.15 -5.24
C HIS A 239 15.29 -15.78 -5.02
N GLY A 240 14.49 -14.75 -4.72
CA GLY A 240 14.98 -13.41 -4.41
C GLY A 240 15.74 -13.38 -3.09
N LEU A 241 15.24 -14.05 -2.06
CA LEU A 241 15.94 -14.18 -0.80
C LEU A 241 17.26 -14.94 -0.94
N SER A 242 17.26 -16.05 -1.68
CA SER A 242 18.49 -16.81 -1.97
C SER A 242 19.53 -15.95 -2.70
N TYR A 243 19.09 -15.03 -3.56
CA TYR A 243 19.97 -14.06 -4.21
C TYR A 243 20.56 -13.06 -3.19
N LEU A 244 19.71 -12.46 -2.34
CA LEU A 244 20.15 -11.51 -1.30
C LEU A 244 21.12 -12.16 -0.28
N GLU A 245 20.94 -13.45 0.04
CA GLU A 245 21.86 -14.22 0.87
C GLU A 245 23.22 -14.41 0.22
N ARG A 246 23.25 -14.86 -1.05
CA ARG A 246 24.50 -15.07 -1.79
C ARG A 246 25.29 -13.77 -1.95
N ARG A 247 24.60 -12.63 -1.99
CA ARG A 247 25.20 -11.29 -2.02
C ARG A 247 25.46 -10.69 -0.63
N ARG A 248 25.19 -11.45 0.44
CA ARG A 248 25.46 -11.07 1.84
C ARG A 248 24.81 -9.75 2.26
N VAL A 249 23.67 -9.40 1.66
CA VAL A 249 22.96 -8.14 1.92
C VAL A 249 22.62 -7.99 3.39
N PHE A 250 22.14 -9.08 4.00
CA PHE A 250 21.79 -9.08 5.42
C PHE A 250 23.01 -8.87 6.34
N ASP A 251 24.17 -9.45 6.01
CA ASP A 251 25.41 -9.24 6.76
C ASP A 251 25.86 -7.78 6.69
N VAL A 252 25.81 -7.19 5.49
CA VAL A 252 26.18 -5.78 5.25
C VAL A 252 25.31 -4.86 6.10
N ILE A 253 23.99 -5.04 6.05
CA ILE A 253 23.07 -4.22 6.86
C ILE A 253 23.29 -4.46 8.35
N SER A 254 23.48 -5.72 8.78
CA SER A 254 23.71 -6.05 10.19
C SER A 254 25.01 -5.44 10.73
N ALA A 255 26.09 -5.43 9.94
CA ALA A 255 27.36 -4.82 10.34
C ALA A 255 27.18 -3.30 10.53
N ARG A 256 26.40 -2.64 9.66
CA ARG A 256 26.09 -1.21 9.81
C ARG A 256 25.31 -0.91 11.08
N VAL A 257 24.31 -1.73 11.42
CA VAL A 257 23.57 -1.56 12.69
C VAL A 257 24.50 -1.64 13.91
N GLN A 258 25.53 -2.49 13.86
CA GLN A 258 26.51 -2.61 14.96
C GLN A 258 27.43 -1.39 15.09
N CYS A 259 27.69 -0.69 13.98
CA CYS A 259 28.53 0.51 13.92
C CYS A 259 27.73 1.81 13.91
N ILE A 260 26.43 1.78 14.21
CA ILE A 260 25.52 2.91 13.99
C ILE A 260 25.84 4.14 14.86
N ASP A 261 26.51 3.93 15.99
CA ASP A 261 26.96 4.99 16.89
C ASP A 261 28.22 5.72 16.38
N GLU A 262 28.88 5.21 15.33
CA GLU A 262 30.10 5.79 14.77
C GLU A 262 29.82 7.06 13.96
N ASN A 263 28.69 7.12 13.23
CA ASN A 263 28.24 8.30 12.51
C ASN A 263 26.80 8.69 12.89
N PRO A 264 26.54 9.92 13.37
CA PRO A 264 25.20 10.36 13.75
C PRO A 264 24.14 10.23 12.66
N LEU A 265 24.52 10.33 11.38
CA LEU A 265 23.60 10.22 10.25
C LEU A 265 23.13 8.78 10.00
N ASP A 266 23.90 7.77 10.40
CA ASP A 266 23.52 6.35 10.20
C ASP A 266 22.28 5.98 11.01
N SER A 267 22.00 6.70 12.11
CA SER A 267 20.75 6.57 12.87
C SER A 267 19.49 6.82 12.03
N LEU A 268 19.58 7.60 10.95
CA LEU A 268 18.47 7.86 10.03
C LEU A 268 18.13 6.63 9.18
N LEU A 269 19.02 5.64 9.08
CA LEU A 269 18.76 4.38 8.38
C LEU A 269 17.95 3.39 9.21
N ILE A 270 17.93 3.54 10.55
CA ILE A 270 17.29 2.59 11.47
C ILE A 270 15.85 2.26 11.04
N PRO A 271 14.97 3.25 10.72
CA PRO A 271 13.63 2.94 10.27
C PRO A 271 13.59 2.11 8.99
N SER A 272 14.41 2.43 7.99
CA SER A 272 14.46 1.69 6.71
C SER A 272 14.98 0.27 6.90
N ILE A 273 15.99 0.09 7.76
CA ILE A 273 16.52 -1.22 8.13
C ILE A 273 15.45 -2.04 8.85
N MET A 274 14.80 -1.47 9.88
CA MET A 274 13.70 -2.14 10.60
C MET A 274 12.56 -2.54 9.67
N LYS A 275 12.15 -1.64 8.77
CA LYS A 275 11.12 -1.93 7.75
C LYS A 275 11.54 -3.08 6.84
N PHE A 276 12.78 -3.09 6.35
CA PHE A 276 13.30 -4.17 5.51
C PHE A 276 13.26 -5.52 6.26
N PHE A 277 13.90 -5.60 7.43
CA PHE A 277 13.97 -6.84 8.22
C PHE A 277 12.60 -7.31 8.71
N GLY A 278 11.75 -6.39 9.15
CA GLY A 278 10.37 -6.68 9.54
C GLY A 278 9.60 -7.31 8.39
N LYS A 279 9.72 -6.75 7.18
CA LYS A 279 9.05 -7.32 6.00
C LYS A 279 9.61 -8.67 5.59
N VAL A 280 10.93 -8.91 5.68
CA VAL A 280 11.50 -10.25 5.44
C VAL A 280 10.97 -11.26 6.47
N ALA A 281 10.81 -10.84 7.73
CA ALA A 281 10.35 -11.71 8.82
C ALA A 281 8.90 -12.19 8.68
N THR A 282 8.05 -11.53 7.88
CA THR A 282 6.69 -12.03 7.63
C THR A 282 6.70 -13.33 6.81
N VAL A 283 7.73 -13.55 6.01
CA VAL A 283 7.92 -14.75 5.18
C VAL A 283 8.94 -15.70 5.82
N GLN A 284 10.03 -15.17 6.37
CA GLN A 284 11.13 -15.95 6.96
C GLN A 284 11.52 -15.46 8.36
N PRO A 285 10.65 -15.66 9.37
CA PRO A 285 10.88 -15.17 10.73
C PRO A 285 12.13 -15.78 11.38
N GLU A 286 12.39 -17.07 11.16
CA GLU A 286 13.54 -17.77 11.76
C GLU A 286 14.88 -17.17 11.38
N LYS A 287 15.04 -16.83 10.11
CA LYS A 287 16.25 -16.20 9.59
C LYS A 287 16.52 -14.88 10.29
N ILE A 288 15.49 -14.06 10.47
CA ILE A 288 15.65 -12.74 11.09
C ILE A 288 15.87 -12.87 12.59
N ILE A 289 14.99 -13.59 13.29
CA ILE A 289 15.00 -13.71 14.76
C ILE A 289 16.27 -14.41 15.25
N THR A 290 16.66 -15.52 14.62
CA THR A 290 17.81 -16.32 15.06
C THR A 290 19.11 -15.84 14.43
N GLY A 291 19.07 -15.37 13.18
CA GLY A 291 20.27 -14.99 12.43
C GLY A 291 20.83 -13.61 12.77
N TYR A 292 19.99 -12.68 13.24
CA TYR A 292 20.38 -11.27 13.44
C TYR A 292 19.95 -10.71 14.81
N PRO A 293 20.39 -11.33 15.93
CA PRO A 293 19.96 -10.95 17.29
C PRO A 293 20.24 -9.48 17.65
N HIS A 294 21.35 -8.90 17.18
CA HIS A 294 21.66 -7.48 17.42
C HIS A 294 20.62 -6.53 16.81
N MET A 295 20.02 -6.89 15.68
CA MET A 295 18.92 -6.10 15.11
C MET A 295 17.69 -6.14 16.03
N LEU A 296 17.43 -7.27 16.69
CA LEU A 296 16.35 -7.40 17.67
C LEU A 296 16.63 -6.56 18.91
N ASP A 297 17.88 -6.48 19.37
CA ASP A 297 18.26 -5.59 20.47
C ASP A 297 17.97 -4.12 20.11
N CYS A 298 18.36 -3.68 18.91
CA CYS A 298 18.04 -2.33 18.40
C CYS A 298 16.52 -2.10 18.28
N LEU A 299 15.76 -3.11 17.82
CA LEU A 299 14.30 -3.05 17.80
C LEU A 299 13.72 -2.82 19.18
N PHE A 300 14.12 -3.62 20.17
CA PHE A 300 13.59 -3.49 21.53
C PHE A 300 13.99 -2.14 22.13
N GLN A 301 15.23 -1.67 21.92
CA GLN A 301 15.64 -0.33 22.33
C GLN A 301 14.78 0.76 21.70
N ALA A 302 14.48 0.67 20.40
CA ALA A 302 13.63 1.64 19.71
C ALA A 302 12.18 1.62 20.22
N VAL A 303 11.63 0.43 20.55
CA VAL A 303 10.31 0.33 21.20
C VAL A 303 10.32 0.99 22.59
N GLN A 304 11.39 0.82 23.35
CA GLN A 304 11.55 1.44 24.67
C GLN A 304 11.82 2.95 24.57
N SER A 305 12.36 3.41 23.44
CA SER A 305 12.63 4.81 23.17
C SER A 305 11.33 5.59 22.98
N GLU A 306 11.26 6.79 23.55
CA GLU A 306 10.13 7.71 23.36
C GLU A 306 10.34 8.59 22.11
N ASP A 307 11.22 8.16 21.20
CA ASP A 307 11.45 8.83 19.93
C ASP A 307 10.29 8.57 18.97
N LEU A 308 9.46 9.59 18.80
CA LEU A 308 8.26 9.53 17.97
C LEU A 308 8.56 9.35 16.47
N THR A 309 9.82 9.50 16.04
CA THR A 309 10.20 9.34 14.63
C THR A 309 10.45 7.88 14.27
N SER A 310 11.16 7.13 15.11
CA SER A 310 11.50 5.71 14.89
C SER A 310 10.49 4.74 15.50
N LEU A 311 9.82 5.11 16.59
CA LEU A 311 8.84 4.29 17.29
C LEU A 311 7.78 3.67 16.36
N PRO A 312 7.13 4.42 15.43
CA PRO A 312 6.10 3.85 14.56
C PRO A 312 6.61 2.65 13.75
N THR A 313 7.85 2.73 13.27
CA THR A 313 8.47 1.66 12.49
C THR A 313 8.91 0.50 13.37
N ALA A 314 9.35 0.78 14.60
CA ALA A 314 9.64 -0.26 15.59
C ALA A 314 8.38 -1.06 15.96
N LEU A 315 7.24 -0.40 16.20
CA LEU A 315 5.95 -1.06 16.48
C LEU A 315 5.55 -2.01 15.35
N ASP A 316 5.61 -1.53 14.10
CA ASP A 316 5.27 -2.33 12.91
C ASP A 316 6.24 -3.51 12.73
N THR A 317 7.52 -3.31 13.04
CA THR A 317 8.56 -4.34 12.89
C THR A 317 8.37 -5.48 13.88
N LEU A 318 8.09 -5.17 15.16
CA LEU A 318 7.75 -6.18 16.15
C LEU A 318 6.47 -6.94 15.75
N ALA A 319 5.46 -6.23 15.22
CA ALA A 319 4.24 -6.87 14.73
C ALA A 319 4.50 -7.81 13.55
N ASN A 320 5.35 -7.42 12.60
CA ASN A 320 5.72 -8.27 11.47
C ASN A 320 6.48 -9.54 11.92
N LEU A 321 7.43 -9.41 12.85
CA LEU A 321 8.16 -10.55 13.44
C LEU A 321 7.22 -11.53 14.15
N ALA A 322 6.19 -11.02 14.82
CA ALA A 322 5.21 -11.80 15.53
C ALA A 322 3.96 -12.15 14.69
N SER A 323 3.94 -11.88 13.37
CA SER A 323 2.76 -12.10 12.53
C SER A 323 2.44 -13.59 12.32
N SER A 324 3.46 -14.45 12.26
CA SER A 324 3.29 -15.90 12.06
C SER A 324 3.39 -16.71 13.37
N PRO A 325 2.79 -17.92 13.45
CA PRO A 325 2.97 -18.81 14.60
C PRO A 325 4.44 -19.14 14.91
N GLN A 326 5.26 -19.37 13.87
CA GLN A 326 6.68 -19.65 14.04
C GLN A 326 7.42 -18.45 14.65
N GLY A 327 7.15 -17.24 14.16
CA GLY A 327 7.73 -16.01 14.71
C GLY A 327 7.38 -15.80 16.18
N LYS A 328 6.11 -16.05 16.55
CA LYS A 328 5.66 -15.98 17.95
C LYS A 328 6.43 -16.94 18.86
N VAL A 329 6.61 -18.19 18.44
CA VAL A 329 7.36 -19.20 19.21
C VAL A 329 8.82 -18.80 19.37
N LEU A 330 9.48 -18.36 18.29
CA LEU A 330 10.88 -17.99 18.31
C LEU A 330 11.14 -16.77 19.20
N LEU A 331 10.32 -15.73 19.08
CA LEU A 331 10.38 -14.55 19.96
C LEU A 331 10.20 -14.94 21.43
N PHE A 332 9.23 -15.81 21.72
CA PHE A 332 9.01 -16.28 23.09
C PHE A 332 10.18 -17.13 23.62
N GLN A 333 10.82 -17.94 22.79
CA GLN A 333 11.92 -18.80 23.21
C GLN A 333 13.23 -18.04 23.40
N GLN A 334 13.53 -17.07 22.53
CA GLN A 334 14.83 -16.41 22.49
C GLN A 334 14.84 -15.03 23.17
N PHE A 335 13.70 -14.31 23.15
CA PHE A 335 13.60 -12.91 23.57
C PHE A 335 12.45 -12.64 24.54
N LYS A 336 12.02 -13.65 25.32
CA LYS A 336 10.86 -13.58 26.22
C LYS A 336 10.77 -12.27 27.02
N HIS A 337 11.84 -11.95 27.75
CA HIS A 337 11.87 -10.79 28.64
C HIS A 337 11.72 -9.46 27.88
N ALA A 338 12.46 -9.30 26.79
CA ALA A 338 12.43 -8.08 25.98
C ALA A 338 11.07 -7.84 25.32
N VAL A 339 10.39 -8.92 24.89
CA VAL A 339 9.04 -8.86 24.34
C VAL A 339 8.01 -8.49 25.41
N GLU A 340 8.08 -9.12 26.59
CA GLU A 340 7.20 -8.77 27.72
C GLU A 340 7.39 -7.32 28.18
N GLU A 341 8.63 -6.83 28.26
CA GLU A 341 8.92 -5.42 28.56
C GLU A 341 8.40 -4.48 27.46
N SER A 342 8.48 -4.89 26.20
CA SER A 342 7.91 -4.14 25.07
C SER A 342 6.40 -4.01 25.21
N PHE A 343 5.69 -5.09 25.56
CA PHE A 343 4.25 -5.02 25.79
C PHE A 343 3.87 -4.19 27.03
N LYS A 344 4.64 -4.26 28.12
CA LYS A 344 4.43 -3.34 29.26
C LYS A 344 4.58 -1.88 28.84
N LYS A 345 5.58 -1.58 27.99
CA LYS A 345 5.78 -0.23 27.44
C LYS A 345 4.62 0.16 26.52
N TYR A 346 4.09 -0.75 25.70
CA TYR A 346 2.88 -0.51 24.91
C TYR A 346 1.71 -0.12 25.82
N GLY A 347 1.54 -0.81 26.94
CA GLY A 347 0.55 -0.47 27.95
C GLY A 347 0.69 0.97 28.45
N SER A 348 1.92 1.41 28.75
CA SER A 348 2.20 2.80 29.14
C SER A 348 1.89 3.82 28.02
N TYR A 349 2.19 3.47 26.77
CA TYR A 349 1.97 4.31 25.60
C TYR A 349 0.51 4.59 25.29
N THR A 350 -0.41 3.72 25.70
CA THR A 350 -1.86 3.98 25.64
C THR A 350 -2.28 5.21 26.45
N LYS A 351 -1.45 5.66 27.41
CA LYS A 351 -1.68 6.85 28.22
C LYS A 351 -0.91 8.04 27.69
N THR A 352 0.36 7.88 27.33
CA THR A 352 1.28 8.99 27.04
C THR A 352 1.34 9.46 25.58
N LEU A 353 1.09 8.59 24.60
CA LEU A 353 1.27 8.95 23.19
C LEU A 353 0.16 9.86 22.61
N PRO A 354 0.42 10.56 21.50
CA PRO A 354 -0.64 11.21 20.73
C PRO A 354 -1.57 10.16 20.06
N ALA A 355 -2.83 10.55 19.81
CA ALA A 355 -3.86 9.65 19.30
C ALA A 355 -3.47 8.86 18.03
N PRO A 356 -2.83 9.44 17.00
CA PRO A 356 -2.42 8.69 15.81
C PRO A 356 -1.44 7.54 16.11
N LEU A 357 -0.53 7.74 17.07
CA LEU A 357 0.42 6.71 17.47
C LEU A 357 -0.23 5.64 18.35
N LYS A 358 -1.22 6.01 19.17
CA LYS A 358 -2.07 5.03 19.88
C LYS A 358 -2.82 4.13 18.91
N VAL A 359 -3.41 4.70 17.85
CA VAL A 359 -4.07 3.93 16.78
C VAL A 359 -3.09 2.95 16.14
N ARG A 360 -1.90 3.41 15.74
CA ARG A 360 -0.88 2.53 15.14
C ARG A 360 -0.41 1.42 16.08
N LEU A 361 -0.22 1.73 17.36
CA LEU A 361 0.09 0.74 18.40
C LEU A 361 -0.99 -0.34 18.50
N LEU A 362 -2.26 0.07 18.57
CA LEU A 362 -3.37 -0.89 18.65
C LEU A 362 -3.47 -1.76 17.39
N ASN A 363 -3.27 -1.18 16.21
CA ASN A 363 -3.20 -1.94 14.96
C ASN A 363 -2.01 -2.92 14.94
N SER A 364 -0.87 -2.54 15.52
CA SER A 364 0.29 -3.44 15.65
C SER A 364 -0.03 -4.64 16.55
N LEU A 365 -0.74 -4.43 17.67
CA LEU A 365 -1.23 -5.51 18.52
C LEU A 365 -2.25 -6.38 17.78
N ASP A 366 -3.16 -5.78 17.01
CA ASP A 366 -4.15 -6.51 16.23
C ASP A 366 -3.50 -7.49 15.22
N VAL A 367 -2.42 -7.05 14.56
CA VAL A 367 -1.59 -7.91 13.70
C VAL A 367 -0.96 -9.06 14.50
N ILE A 368 -0.43 -8.78 15.69
CA ILE A 368 0.20 -9.80 16.56
C ILE A 368 -0.82 -10.87 16.98
N TYR A 369 -2.02 -10.47 17.40
CA TYR A 369 -3.06 -11.39 17.87
C TYR A 369 -3.87 -12.04 16.74
N THR A 370 -3.72 -11.61 15.49
CA THR A 370 -4.44 -12.23 14.38
C THR A 370 -3.81 -13.58 14.00
N LEU A 371 -4.66 -14.59 13.86
CA LEU A 371 -4.32 -15.91 13.34
C LEU A 371 -5.39 -16.33 12.31
N GLU A 372 -4.95 -17.00 11.24
CA GLU A 372 -5.86 -17.53 10.20
C GLU A 372 -6.53 -18.84 10.62
N ALA A 373 -5.87 -19.61 11.49
CA ALA A 373 -6.34 -20.88 12.02
C ALA A 373 -6.42 -20.86 13.55
N PRO A 374 -7.23 -21.73 14.17
CA PRO A 374 -7.27 -21.86 15.63
C PRO A 374 -5.87 -22.07 16.22
N PRO A 375 -5.51 -21.39 17.32
CA PRO A 375 -4.19 -21.48 17.92
C PRO A 375 -3.92 -22.89 18.47
N THR A 376 -2.67 -23.34 18.38
CA THR A 376 -2.21 -24.45 19.22
C THR A 376 -2.19 -24.00 20.68
N LYS A 377 -2.19 -24.96 21.62
CA LYS A 377 -2.08 -24.63 23.05
C LYS A 377 -0.87 -23.74 23.34
N GLN A 378 0.29 -24.08 22.78
CA GLN A 378 1.51 -23.29 22.96
C GLN A 378 1.34 -21.84 22.50
N ILE A 379 0.78 -21.62 21.30
CA ILE A 379 0.55 -20.27 20.78
C ILE A 379 -0.47 -19.52 21.65
N ASN A 380 -1.51 -20.20 22.10
CA ASN A 380 -2.51 -19.62 22.98
C ASN A 380 -1.88 -19.13 24.30
N ASP A 381 -1.05 -19.95 24.95
CA ASP A 381 -0.37 -19.62 26.20
C ASP A 381 0.62 -18.43 26.01
N ILE A 382 1.31 -18.37 24.87
CA ILE A 382 2.18 -17.24 24.51
C ILE A 382 1.37 -15.94 24.39
N LEU A 383 0.26 -15.97 23.65
CA LEU A 383 -0.56 -14.79 23.41
C LEU A 383 -1.23 -14.30 24.70
N GLU A 384 -1.68 -15.19 25.58
CA GLU A 384 -2.21 -14.84 26.90
C GLU A 384 -1.14 -14.13 27.74
N THR A 385 0.09 -14.66 27.78
CA THR A 385 1.21 -14.04 28.51
C THR A 385 1.54 -12.63 27.99
N TRP A 386 1.54 -12.46 26.67
CA TRP A 386 1.78 -11.16 26.03
C TRP A 386 0.66 -10.17 26.29
N TYR A 387 -0.59 -10.65 26.33
CA TYR A 387 -1.74 -9.83 26.66
C TYR A 387 -1.66 -9.33 28.10
N GLU A 388 -1.38 -10.20 29.06
CA GLU A 388 -1.25 -9.82 30.47
C GLU A 388 -0.11 -8.81 30.68
N SER A 389 0.99 -8.96 29.93
CA SER A 389 2.10 -8.01 29.94
C SER A 389 1.68 -6.63 29.41
N PHE A 390 0.85 -6.58 28.37
CA PHE A 390 0.31 -5.35 27.80
C PHE A 390 -0.75 -4.69 28.70
N ALA A 391 -1.74 -5.47 29.13
CA ALA A 391 -2.89 -4.99 29.89
C ALA A 391 -2.56 -4.70 31.36
N GLY A 392 -1.44 -5.24 31.87
CA GLY A 392 -1.09 -5.15 33.29
C GLY A 392 -1.91 -6.09 34.18
N GLY A 393 -2.52 -7.11 33.61
CA GLY A 393 -3.40 -8.07 34.28
C GLY A 393 -4.28 -8.85 33.30
N ALA A 394 -5.21 -9.64 33.84
CA ALA A 394 -6.10 -10.51 33.06
C ALA A 394 -7.41 -9.84 32.62
N GLN A 395 -7.53 -8.51 32.78
CA GLN A 395 -8.74 -7.74 32.47
C GLN A 395 -8.50 -6.79 31.29
N ALA A 396 -9.58 -6.42 30.60
CA ALA A 396 -9.57 -5.56 29.43
C ALA A 396 -9.73 -4.06 29.74
N ASP A 397 -9.50 -3.63 30.98
CA ASP A 397 -9.68 -2.24 31.42
C ASP A 397 -8.97 -1.24 30.51
N LEU A 398 -7.72 -1.52 30.16
CA LEU A 398 -6.91 -0.63 29.31
C LEU A 398 -7.53 -0.42 27.92
N ILE A 399 -8.10 -1.48 27.34
CA ILE A 399 -8.75 -1.41 26.03
C ILE A 399 -10.09 -0.65 26.18
N MET A 400 -10.83 -0.91 27.25
CA MET A 400 -12.10 -0.22 27.52
C MET A 400 -11.92 1.27 27.77
N GLU A 401 -10.83 1.69 28.44
CA GLU A 401 -10.46 3.10 28.60
C GLU A 401 -10.32 3.80 27.23
N LEU A 402 -9.66 3.14 26.27
CA LEU A 402 -9.44 3.68 24.92
C LEU A 402 -10.74 3.75 24.11
N ILE A 403 -11.61 2.73 24.23
CA ILE A 403 -12.93 2.70 23.58
C ILE A 403 -13.82 3.85 24.07
N ASN A 404 -13.68 4.26 25.32
CA ASN A 404 -14.49 5.34 25.91
C ASN A 404 -13.97 6.75 25.59
N THR A 405 -12.88 6.89 24.84
CA THR A 405 -12.37 8.19 24.41
C THR A 405 -13.23 8.82 23.30
N PRO A 406 -13.32 10.15 23.17
CA PRO A 406 -14.13 10.82 22.14
C PRO A 406 -13.43 10.90 20.76
N PHE A 407 -12.58 9.93 20.42
CA PHE A 407 -11.80 9.92 19.16
C PHE A 407 -12.19 8.70 18.31
N PRO A 408 -12.98 8.86 17.24
CA PRO A 408 -13.53 7.74 16.47
C PRO A 408 -12.48 6.74 15.99
N ASP A 409 -11.35 7.21 15.44
CA ASP A 409 -10.29 6.32 14.95
C ASP A 409 -9.67 5.48 16.07
N LEU A 410 -9.52 6.06 17.26
CA LEU A 410 -9.01 5.36 18.44
C LEU A 410 -10.02 4.34 18.98
N GLN A 411 -11.31 4.71 19.00
CA GLN A 411 -12.39 3.79 19.37
C GLN A 411 -12.43 2.58 18.42
N LEU A 412 -12.31 2.82 17.11
CA LEU A 412 -12.31 1.77 16.09
C LEU A 412 -11.11 0.85 16.23
N ALA A 413 -9.91 1.39 16.42
CA ALA A 413 -8.70 0.59 16.63
C ALA A 413 -8.79 -0.26 17.92
N ALA A 414 -9.30 0.32 19.01
CA ALA A 414 -9.44 -0.40 20.29
C ALA A 414 -10.52 -1.50 20.22
N LEU A 415 -11.65 -1.23 19.56
CA LEU A 415 -12.68 -2.25 19.29
C LEU A 415 -12.18 -3.34 18.33
N GLY A 416 -11.37 -2.98 17.32
CA GLY A 416 -10.71 -3.93 16.43
C GLY A 416 -9.83 -4.91 17.20
N LEU A 417 -8.95 -4.38 18.05
CA LEU A 417 -8.10 -5.21 18.93
C LEU A 417 -8.96 -6.08 19.88
N LEU A 418 -9.98 -5.51 20.51
CA LEU A 418 -10.88 -6.27 21.39
C LEU A 418 -11.55 -7.43 20.65
N LYS A 419 -12.06 -7.17 19.45
CA LYS A 419 -12.64 -8.19 18.57
C LYS A 419 -11.66 -9.32 18.28
N THR A 420 -10.41 -8.99 17.99
CA THR A 420 -9.38 -10.00 17.74
C THR A 420 -9.05 -10.81 18.99
N ILE A 421 -8.98 -10.18 20.16
CA ILE A 421 -8.76 -10.87 21.44
C ILE A 421 -9.94 -11.78 21.81
N CYS A 422 -11.18 -11.40 21.50
CA CYS A 422 -12.36 -12.24 21.72
C CYS A 422 -12.42 -13.51 20.86
N LYS A 423 -11.46 -13.73 19.94
CA LYS A 423 -11.28 -15.03 19.29
C LYS A 423 -10.71 -16.10 20.24
N TYR A 424 -10.14 -15.68 21.37
CA TYR A 424 -9.53 -16.54 22.37
C TYR A 424 -10.41 -16.65 23.61
N ALA A 425 -10.48 -17.84 24.21
CA ALA A 425 -11.29 -18.09 25.41
C ALA A 425 -10.86 -17.19 26.58
N TRP A 426 -9.56 -17.07 26.84
CA TRP A 426 -9.02 -16.16 27.85
C TRP A 426 -9.37 -14.70 27.57
N GLY A 427 -9.44 -14.30 26.29
CA GLY A 427 -9.82 -12.96 25.88
C GLY A 427 -11.30 -12.65 26.16
N ILE A 428 -12.18 -13.64 25.97
CA ILE A 428 -13.59 -13.54 26.36
C ILE A 428 -13.73 -13.45 27.88
N VAL A 429 -12.97 -14.27 28.63
CA VAL A 429 -12.94 -14.22 30.10
C VAL A 429 -12.44 -12.85 30.59
N ALA A 430 -11.39 -12.31 29.96
CA ALA A 430 -10.86 -10.98 30.28
C ALA A 430 -11.93 -9.89 30.10
N LEU A 431 -12.64 -9.90 28.97
CA LEU A 431 -13.77 -8.99 28.72
C LEU A 431 -14.89 -9.17 29.74
N ARG A 432 -15.31 -10.41 30.03
CA ARG A 432 -16.36 -10.73 31.00
C ARG A 432 -16.02 -10.22 32.40
N ASN A 433 -14.76 -10.32 32.79
CA ASN A 433 -14.27 -9.88 34.10
C ASN A 433 -13.99 -8.38 34.17
N THR A 434 -14.21 -7.63 33.09
CA THR A 434 -14.03 -6.17 33.02
C THR A 434 -15.34 -5.47 33.32
N GLY A 435 -15.37 -4.66 34.38
CA GLY A 435 -16.59 -4.01 34.85
C GLY A 435 -17.23 -3.11 33.78
N GLY A 436 -18.51 -3.33 33.48
CA GLY A 436 -19.28 -2.49 32.55
C GLY A 436 -18.99 -2.75 31.06
N ALA A 437 -18.08 -3.66 30.72
CA ALA A 437 -17.66 -3.88 29.33
C ALA A 437 -18.76 -4.54 28.49
N VAL A 438 -19.43 -5.56 29.04
CA VAL A 438 -20.55 -6.24 28.38
C VAL A 438 -21.75 -5.29 28.23
N GLU A 439 -22.03 -4.48 29.25
CA GLU A 439 -23.07 -3.45 29.22
C GLU A 439 -22.80 -2.41 28.14
N PHE A 440 -21.54 -1.97 28.01
CA PHE A 440 -21.12 -1.08 26.96
C PHE A 440 -21.39 -1.69 25.58
N LEU A 441 -21.00 -2.94 25.34
CA LEU A 441 -21.21 -3.62 24.05
C LEU A 441 -22.70 -3.76 23.70
N LEU A 442 -23.54 -4.05 24.69
CA LEU A 442 -24.99 -4.15 24.54
C LEU A 442 -25.70 -2.81 24.36
N SER A 443 -25.06 -1.69 24.70
CA SER A 443 -25.69 -0.37 24.60
C SER A 443 -25.95 0.04 23.15
N ARG A 444 -27.14 0.60 22.88
CA ARG A 444 -27.60 1.08 21.55
C ARG A 444 -27.60 2.60 21.47
N GLN A 445 -26.48 3.24 21.81
CA GLN A 445 -26.37 4.70 21.76
C GLN A 445 -26.58 5.23 20.32
N LYS A 446 -27.44 6.26 20.19
CA LYS A 446 -27.85 6.80 18.88
C LYS A 446 -26.68 7.47 18.15
N ASP A 447 -25.87 8.22 18.88
CA ASP A 447 -24.83 9.11 18.32
C ASP A 447 -23.48 8.40 18.06
N LEU A 448 -23.41 7.07 18.21
CA LEU A 448 -22.20 6.33 17.85
C LEU A 448 -22.00 6.27 16.34
N HIS A 449 -20.74 6.35 15.92
CA HIS A 449 -20.32 6.15 14.54
C HIS A 449 -20.79 4.78 14.02
N LYS A 450 -21.15 4.71 12.73
CA LYS A 450 -21.69 3.48 12.11
C LYS A 450 -20.74 2.28 12.29
N ASP A 451 -19.44 2.50 12.12
CA ASP A 451 -18.44 1.43 12.15
C ASP A 451 -18.21 0.92 13.59
N VAL A 452 -18.37 1.80 14.59
CA VAL A 452 -18.37 1.42 16.01
C VAL A 452 -19.56 0.49 16.31
N LYS A 453 -20.76 0.84 15.83
CA LYS A 453 -21.95 -0.01 15.99
C LYS A 453 -21.76 -1.39 15.34
N PHE A 454 -21.13 -1.42 14.17
CA PHE A 454 -20.85 -2.66 13.45
C PHE A 454 -19.85 -3.54 14.21
N LEU A 455 -18.72 -2.98 14.67
CA LEU A 455 -17.73 -3.74 15.44
C LEU A 455 -18.30 -4.28 16.76
N LYS A 456 -19.12 -3.48 17.48
CA LYS A 456 -19.81 -3.95 18.67
C LYS A 456 -20.68 -5.18 18.37
N TRP A 457 -21.43 -5.14 17.27
CA TRP A 457 -22.25 -6.27 16.83
C TRP A 457 -21.42 -7.51 16.48
N GLU A 458 -20.28 -7.36 15.80
CA GLU A 458 -19.39 -8.48 15.51
C GLU A 458 -18.82 -9.12 16.79
N ILE A 459 -18.42 -8.30 17.77
CA ILE A 459 -17.95 -8.80 19.06
C ILE A 459 -19.10 -9.55 19.76
N MET A 460 -20.30 -8.98 19.82
CA MET A 460 -21.47 -9.64 20.42
C MET A 460 -21.82 -10.97 19.75
N ALA A 461 -21.62 -11.10 18.43
CA ALA A 461 -21.80 -12.36 17.72
C ALA A 461 -20.83 -13.44 18.19
N MET A 462 -19.57 -13.08 18.51
CA MET A 462 -18.59 -14.01 19.08
C MET A 462 -18.98 -14.41 20.52
N LEU A 463 -19.43 -13.46 21.33
CA LEU A 463 -19.86 -13.76 22.70
C LEU A 463 -21.10 -14.64 22.73
N ALA A 464 -22.03 -14.48 21.78
CA ALA A 464 -23.28 -15.25 21.71
C ALA A 464 -23.08 -16.75 21.44
N ILE A 465 -21.91 -17.17 20.93
CA ILE A 465 -21.58 -18.58 20.68
C ILE A 465 -20.54 -19.13 21.67
N SER A 466 -20.10 -18.32 22.64
CA SER A 466 -19.06 -18.69 23.60
C SER A 466 -19.61 -19.53 24.75
N SER A 467 -18.81 -20.48 25.23
CA SER A 467 -19.09 -21.26 26.44
C SER A 467 -18.84 -20.50 27.75
N GLU A 468 -18.25 -19.31 27.68
CA GLU A 468 -17.81 -18.56 28.87
C GLU A 468 -18.93 -17.75 29.56
N PHE A 469 -20.14 -17.75 28.99
CA PHE A 469 -21.30 -17.04 29.52
C PHE A 469 -22.43 -17.99 29.90
N SER A 470 -23.30 -17.52 30.81
CA SER A 470 -24.49 -18.26 31.20
C SER A 470 -25.50 -18.36 30.05
N PRO A 471 -26.42 -19.35 30.08
CA PRO A 471 -27.49 -19.46 29.07
C PRO A 471 -28.35 -18.20 28.97
N THR A 472 -28.57 -17.49 30.08
CA THR A 472 -29.36 -16.25 30.13
C THR A 472 -28.65 -15.09 29.43
N GLU A 473 -27.35 -14.92 29.65
CA GLU A 473 -26.52 -13.96 28.90
C GLU A 473 -26.49 -14.29 27.41
N THR A 474 -26.32 -15.58 27.07
CA THR A 474 -26.27 -16.08 25.69
C THR A 474 -27.55 -15.73 24.92
N VAL A 475 -28.73 -15.92 25.54
CA VAL A 475 -30.02 -15.53 24.94
C VAL A 475 -30.08 -14.01 24.68
N ARG A 476 -29.61 -13.20 25.65
CA ARG A 476 -29.57 -11.74 25.51
C ARG A 476 -28.64 -11.30 24.37
N PHE A 477 -27.48 -11.94 24.24
CA PHE A 477 -26.52 -11.63 23.18
C PHE A 477 -27.06 -12.03 21.81
N THR A 478 -27.69 -13.21 21.71
CA THR A 478 -28.34 -13.70 20.49
C THR A 478 -29.46 -12.76 20.04
N ALA A 479 -30.28 -12.24 20.96
CA ALA A 479 -31.30 -11.24 20.65
C ALA A 479 -30.68 -9.96 20.05
N TYR A 480 -29.63 -9.42 20.68
CA TYR A 480 -28.89 -8.26 20.17
C TYR A 480 -28.35 -8.49 18.75
N VAL A 481 -27.78 -9.66 18.49
CA VAL A 481 -27.22 -10.02 17.18
C VAL A 481 -28.32 -10.12 16.13
N ASN A 482 -29.46 -10.73 16.45
CA ASN A 482 -30.60 -10.90 15.56
C ASN A 482 -31.30 -9.59 15.18
N GLU A 483 -31.31 -8.60 16.09
CA GLU A 483 -31.78 -7.24 15.78
C GLU A 483 -30.91 -6.53 14.74
N GLY A 484 -29.64 -6.93 14.61
CA GLY A 484 -28.67 -6.37 13.67
C GLY A 484 -27.87 -5.18 14.23
N PRO A 485 -26.82 -4.74 13.51
CA PRO A 485 -25.86 -3.75 14.00
C PRO A 485 -26.44 -2.34 14.17
N PHE A 486 -27.45 -1.97 13.38
CA PHE A 486 -28.00 -0.60 13.33
C PHE A 486 -29.38 -0.46 13.98
N TYR A 487 -29.83 -1.48 14.70
CA TYR A 487 -31.10 -1.44 15.41
C TYR A 487 -31.12 -0.32 16.46
N LEU A 488 -32.21 0.44 16.48
CA LEU A 488 -32.51 1.45 17.49
C LEU A 488 -33.88 1.12 18.08
N GLN A 489 -33.95 1.06 19.41
CA GLN A 489 -35.22 0.92 20.10
C GLN A 489 -36.04 2.19 19.87
N ALA A 490 -37.29 2.04 19.44
CA ALA A 490 -38.20 3.16 19.29
C ALA A 490 -38.51 3.73 20.68
N ASN A 491 -38.00 4.93 20.99
CA ASN A 491 -38.43 5.66 22.17
C ASN A 491 -39.89 6.07 21.94
N VAL A 492 -40.83 5.33 22.52
CA VAL A 492 -42.21 5.79 22.62
C VAL A 492 -42.24 6.89 23.68
N ASN A 493 -41.89 8.11 23.30
CA ASN A 493 -42.26 9.28 24.09
C ASN A 493 -43.78 9.43 23.97
N ILE A 494 -44.52 8.78 24.86
CA ILE A 494 -45.94 9.06 25.03
C ILE A 494 -46.02 10.48 25.59
N ALA A 495 -46.31 11.44 24.72
CA ALA A 495 -46.78 12.76 25.14
C ALA A 495 -48.10 12.54 25.89
N THR A 496 -48.07 12.55 27.22
CA THR A 496 -49.28 12.68 28.01
C THR A 496 -49.75 14.11 27.88
N GLU A 497 -50.80 14.35 27.09
CA GLU A 497 -51.56 15.59 27.12
C GLU A 497 -52.05 15.85 28.56
N PRO A 498 -51.91 17.08 29.08
CA PRO A 498 -52.46 17.41 30.39
C PRO A 498 -53.98 17.39 30.29
N GLN A 499 -54.61 16.47 31.03
CA GLN A 499 -56.05 16.51 31.26
C GLN A 499 -56.37 17.82 31.97
N GLY A 500 -57.06 18.72 31.26
CA GLY A 500 -57.64 19.93 31.83
C GLY A 500 -58.73 19.55 32.82
N ASN A 501 -58.58 19.99 34.07
CA ASN A 501 -59.67 19.97 35.04
C ASN A 501 -60.63 21.13 34.71
N ALA A 502 -61.89 20.77 34.46
CA ALA A 502 -63.03 21.68 34.43
C ALA A 502 -63.52 22.02 35.84
#